data_AF-A0A7C1EKC8-F1
#
_entry.id   AF-A0A7C1EKC8-F1
#
_cell.length_a   1.000
_cell.length_b   1.000
_cell.length_c   1.000
_cell.angle_alpha   90.00
_cell.angle_beta   90.00
_cell.angle_gamma   90.00
#
_symmetry.space_group_name_H-M   'P 1'
#
loop_
_entity.id
_entity.type
_entity.pdbx_description
1 polymer ?
#
loop_
_entity_poly.entity_id
_entity_poly.type
_entity_poly.pdbx_seq_one_letter_code
_entity_poly.pdbx_strand_id
1 'polypeptide(L)' 'MADESKRPAIKLVTGDQVREISYEELALSMHMSQEALIKVLIEKKIISPDDFLKALKEVREERYRTEPKP' A
#
# COMPACT_ATOMS: atom_id res chain seq x y z
N MET A 1 -1.54 -23.11 20.17
CA MET A 1 -2.32 -22.47 19.10
C MET A 1 -1.30 -21.87 18.13
N ALA A 2 -1.34 -22.22 16.85
CA ALA A 2 -0.41 -21.66 15.87
C ALA A 2 -0.76 -20.18 15.65
N ASP A 3 0.23 -19.30 15.84
CA ASP A 3 0.10 -17.86 15.63
C ASP A 3 -0.20 -17.57 14.15
N GLU A 4 -1.43 -17.16 13.85
CA GLU A 4 -1.91 -16.97 12.48
C GLU A 4 -1.19 -15.82 11.74
N SER A 5 -0.52 -14.92 12.47
CA SER A 5 0.28 -13.81 11.91
C SER A 5 1.48 -14.28 11.08
N LYS A 6 1.94 -15.52 11.31
CA LYS A 6 3.09 -16.12 10.62
C LYS A 6 2.72 -16.97 9.41
N ARG A 7 1.44 -17.03 9.02
CA ARG A 7 1.05 -17.74 7.80
C ARG A 7 1.64 -17.00 6.59
N PRO A 8 2.45 -17.66 5.75
CA PRO A 8 3.05 -17.02 4.59
C PRO A 8 1.96 -16.61 3.60
N ALA A 9 1.94 -15.33 3.25
CA ALA A 9 0.99 -14.76 2.30
C ALA A 9 1.46 -14.99 0.87
N ILE A 10 2.78 -14.84 0.64
CA ILE A 10 3.41 -14.87 -0.68
C ILE A 10 4.77 -15.55 -0.57
N LYS A 11 5.11 -16.39 -1.55
CA LYS A 11 6.48 -16.88 -1.78
C LYS A 11 7.08 -16.11 -2.94
N LEU A 12 8.08 -15.29 -2.66
CA LEU A 12 8.84 -14.59 -3.68
C LEU A 12 10.02 -15.48 -4.11
N VAL A 13 10.10 -15.80 -5.40
CA VAL A 13 11.22 -16.55 -5.97
C VAL A 13 12.03 -15.61 -6.85
N THR A 14 13.30 -15.39 -6.51
CA THR A 14 14.23 -14.55 -7.30
C THR A 14 15.50 -15.35 -7.55
N GLY A 15 15.66 -15.90 -8.76
CA GLY A 15 16.72 -16.86 -9.05
C GLY A 15 16.61 -18.08 -8.14
N ASP A 16 17.70 -18.39 -7.42
CA ASP A 16 17.77 -19.53 -6.50
C ASP A 16 17.25 -19.21 -5.08
N GLN A 17 16.80 -17.98 -4.82
CA GLN A 17 16.32 -17.56 -3.50
C GLN A 17 14.80 -17.67 -3.40
N VAL A 18 14.32 -18.41 -2.40
CA VAL A 18 12.92 -18.45 -2.00
C VAL A 18 12.77 -17.69 -0.69
N ARG A 19 12.00 -16.60 -0.71
CA ARG A 19 11.64 -15.84 0.48
C ARG A 19 10.15 -16.00 0.76
N GLU A 20 9.82 -16.48 1.95
CA GLU A 20 8.46 -16.48 2.46
C GLU A 20 8.18 -15.11 3.07
N ILE A 21 7.10 -14.45 2.63
CA ILE A 21 6.70 -13.13 3.08
C ILE A 21 5.37 -13.27 3.82
N SER A 22 5.32 -12.82 5.07
CA SER A 22 4.08 -12.80 5.86
C SER A 22 3.11 -11.73 5.36
N TYR A 23 1.84 -11.80 5.77
CA TYR A 23 0.86 -10.75 5.47
C TYR A 23 1.28 -9.38 6.04
N GLU A 24 1.91 -9.36 7.21
CA GLU A 24 2.39 -8.14 7.85
C GLU A 24 3.56 -7.52 7.07
N GLU A 25 4.52 -8.35 6.65
CA GLU A 25 5.64 -7.89 5.82
C GLU A 25 5.16 -7.37 4.47
N LEU A 26 4.12 -7.99 3.90
CA LEU A 26 3.51 -7.54 2.66
C LEU A 26 2.84 -6.17 2.82
N ALA A 27 2.02 -6.00 3.86
CA ALA A 27 1.35 -4.73 4.13
C ALA A 27 2.34 -3.60 4.40
N LEU A 28 3.39 -3.88 5.19
CA LEU A 28 4.46 -2.93 5.47
C LEU A 28 5.19 -2.54 4.18
N SER A 29 5.56 -3.52 3.36
CA SER A 29 6.22 -3.29 2.07
C SER A 29 5.37 -2.43 1.14
N MET A 30 4.05 -2.65 1.12
CA MET A 30 3.13 -1.89 0.28
C MET A 30 3.07 -0.41 0.68
N HIS A 31 2.94 -0.11 1.99
CA HIS A 31 2.94 1.26 2.48
C HIS A 31 4.26 1.98 2.20
N MET A 32 5.40 1.32 2.50
CA MET A 32 6.73 1.91 2.24
C MET A 32 6.96 2.18 0.75
N SER A 33 6.54 1.26 -0.12
CA SER A 33 6.71 1.42 -1.57
C SER A 33 5.86 2.57 -2.11
N GLN A 34 4.63 2.73 -1.63
CA GLN A 34 3.75 3.84 -2.01
C GLN A 34 4.31 5.18 -1.53
N GLU A 35 4.75 5.26 -0.26
CA GLU A 35 5.38 6.47 0.28
C GLU A 35 6.62 6.88 -0.51
N ALA A 36 7.52 5.92 -0.78
CA ALA A 36 8.73 6.17 -1.56
C ALA A 36 8.40 6.68 -2.97
N LEU A 37 7.41 6.07 -3.63
CA LEU A 37 6.98 6.51 -4.96
C LEU A 37 6.45 7.94 -4.95
N ILE A 38 5.54 8.26 -4.03
CA ILE A 38 4.96 9.61 -3.92
C ILE A 38 6.05 10.65 -3.67
N LYS A 39 6.99 10.34 -2.77
CA LYS A 39 8.14 11.22 -2.47
C LYS A 39 8.97 11.51 -3.72
N VAL A 40 9.33 10.49 -4.49
CA VAL A 40 10.11 10.65 -5.73
C VAL A 40 9.37 11.50 -6.75
N LEU A 41 8.05 11.31 -6.91
CA LEU A 41 7.25 12.06 -7.87
C LEU A 41 7.15 13.55 -7.49
N ILE A 42 7.01 13.86 -6.20
CA ILE A 42 7.00 15.23 -5.68
C ILE A 42 8.37 15.89 -5.83
N GLU A 43 9.46 15.21 -5.43
CA GLU A 43 10.82 15.74 -5.53
C GLU A 43 11.22 16.03 -6.98
N LYS A 44 10.78 15.18 -7.92
CA LYS A 44 10.96 15.39 -9.36
C LYS A 44 9.99 16.40 -9.97
N LYS A 45 9.10 17.01 -9.17
CA LYS A 45 8.07 17.96 -9.58
C LYS A 45 7.15 17.43 -10.68
N ILE A 46 6.93 16.12 -10.70
CA ILE A 46 6.01 15.45 -11.65
C ILE A 46 4.56 15.65 -11.20
N ILE A 47 4.33 15.68 -9.88
CA ILE A 47 3.03 15.97 -9.26
C ILE A 47 3.18 17.05 -8.19
N SER A 48 2.10 17.79 -7.93
CA SER A 48 2.01 18.71 -6.79
C SER A 48 1.53 17.97 -5.53
N PRO A 49 2.09 18.28 -4.33
CA PRO A 49 1.56 17.77 -3.07
C PRO A 49 0.07 18.06 -2.86
N ASP A 50 -0.38 19.26 -3.23
CA ASP A 50 -1.77 19.68 -3.04
C ASP A 50 -2.73 18.88 -3.93
N ASP A 51 -2.34 18.66 -5.19
CA ASP A 51 -3.12 17.85 -6.13
C ASP A 51 -3.20 16.40 -5.68
N PHE A 52 -2.10 15.86 -5.15
CA PHE A 52 -2.07 14.51 -4.57
C PHE A 52 -3.03 14.39 -3.38
N LEU A 53 -3.00 15.34 -2.44
CA LEU A 53 -3.89 15.34 -1.28
C LEU A 53 -5.36 15.48 -1.67
N LYS A 54 -5.65 16.31 -2.69
CA LYS A 54 -7.00 16.43 -3.24
C LYS A 54 -7.48 15.12 -3.85
N ALA A 55 -6.69 14.51 -4.72
CA ALA A 55 -7.01 13.21 -5.33
C ALA A 55 -7.20 12.12 -4.27
N LEU A 56 -6.37 12.10 -3.23
CA LEU A 56 -6.48 11.14 -2.13
C LEU A 56 -7.81 11.29 -1.37
N LYS A 57 -8.27 12.53 -1.18
CA LYS A 57 -9.57 12.82 -0.58
C LYS A 57 -10.72 12.35 -1.49
N GLU A 58 -10.66 12.64 -2.78
CA GLU A 58 -11.67 12.22 -3.76
C GLU A 58 -11.80 10.69 -3.81
N VAL A 59 -10.68 9.97 -3.90
CA VAL A 59 -10.67 8.49 -3.86
C VAL A 59 -11.28 7.95 -2.57
N ARG A 60 -11.02 8.60 -1.42
CA ARG A 60 -11.63 8.21 -0.14
C ARG A 60 -13.15 8.42 -0.19
N GLU A 61 -13.61 9.57 -0.66
CA GLU A 61 -15.03 9.89 -0.75
C GLU A 61 -15.76 8.95 -1.72
N GLU A 62 -15.14 8.60 -2.85
CA GLU A 62 -15.70 7.66 -3.83
C GLU A 62 -15.81 6.23 -3.28
N ARG A 63 -14.75 5.74 -2.63
CA ARG A 63 -14.71 4.34 -2.14
C ARG A 63 -15.48 4.14 -0.84
N TYR A 64 -15.60 5.16 -0.02
CA TYR A 64 -16.23 5.09 1.30
C TYR A 64 -17.49 5.95 1.41
N ARG A 65 -18.09 6.34 0.27
CA ARG A 65 -19.51 6.74 0.21
C ARG A 65 -20.38 5.54 0.57
N THR A 66 -20.45 5.22 1.85
CA THR A 66 -21.60 4.50 2.40
C THR A 66 -22.78 5.45 2.31
N GLU A 67 -23.74 5.14 1.45
CA GLU A 67 -25.04 5.82 1.40
C GLU A 67 -25.63 5.93 2.83
N PRO A 68 -26.36 7.03 3.13
CA PRO A 68 -27.03 7.17 4.41
C PRO A 68 -28.01 6.00 4.57
N LYS A 69 -27.90 5.27 5.68
CA LYS A 69 -28.95 4.30 6.05
C LYS A 69 -30.31 5.03 6.05
N PRO A 70 -31.38 4.39 5.51
CA PRO A 70 -32.74 4.94 5.54
C PRO A 70 -33.24 5.14 6.97
#